data_AF-A0A7S2VF68-F1
#
_entry.id   AF-A0A7S2VF68-F1
#
_cell.length_a   1.000
_cell.length_b   1.000
_cell.length_c   1.000
_cell.angle_alpha   90.00
_cell.angle_beta   90.00
_cell.angle_gamma   90.00
#
_symmetry.space_group_name_H-M   'P 1'
#
loop_
_entity.id
_entity.type
_entity.pdbx_description
1 polymer ?
#
loop_
_entity_poly.entity_id
_entity_poly.type
_entity_poly.pdbx_seq_one_letter_code
_entity_poly.pdbx_strand_id
1 'polypeptide(L)'
;MEWTKNTGSAATNSTTMSPPKQSTAASWQDKLITSQDGMYFHKILAVLCLLSYSWRLMFMVLSNSSDMGFATYPSWTIPTILLHGALNVSSLQFDIPRQRIATGYRIWPEYRWHSLIFTGRALAIMLLYHLEQIHQLPPMPVCNILIVLMAAGLADVASWSVGAKYHSKSIRELAVPAWVKFFFSTMQFFGTIGLLLGFPRRRFTIPFWHVIVVQGNAFLMTVRRKNLAPHNSLLLVYGIGLCLGFTATMMELILVPNEDFSSSLTVDMRPFLVATTIACSVAFLRFGGLAGLLSSSPLGDFFQSKYFLWTNAGLLWIFFWKPRLIQNHDEPWLMLSTVSSVVALGVLGWIRCTSIAQP
;
A
#
# COMPACT_ATOMS: atom_id res chain seq x y z
N MET A 1 -34.32 -23.53 -42.60
CA MET A 1 -33.38 -24.16 -41.65
C MET A 1 -34.19 -24.62 -40.47
N GLU A 2 -34.43 -25.92 -40.44
CA GLU A 2 -35.44 -26.59 -39.63
C GLU A 2 -34.74 -27.21 -38.42
N TRP A 3 -35.17 -26.83 -37.22
CA TRP A 3 -34.60 -27.29 -35.95
C TRP A 3 -35.40 -28.51 -35.49
N THR A 4 -34.85 -29.70 -35.73
CA THR A 4 -35.45 -30.97 -35.30
C THR A 4 -35.21 -31.20 -33.80
N LYS A 5 -36.32 -31.35 -33.07
CA LYS A 5 -36.34 -31.76 -31.65
C LYS A 5 -35.95 -33.23 -31.56
N ASN A 6 -34.80 -33.49 -30.94
CA ASN A 6 -34.34 -34.84 -30.63
C ASN A 6 -34.80 -35.21 -29.20
N THR A 7 -35.90 -35.94 -29.09
CA THR A 7 -36.42 -36.50 -27.83
C THR A 7 -35.83 -37.88 -27.60
N GLY A 8 -34.59 -37.92 -27.10
CA GLY A 8 -33.95 -39.14 -26.64
C GLY A 8 -34.34 -39.46 -25.19
N SER A 9 -35.03 -40.58 -25.00
CA SER A 9 -35.41 -41.11 -23.68
C SER A 9 -34.17 -41.53 -22.88
N ALA A 10 -33.95 -40.90 -21.73
CA ALA A 10 -32.80 -41.15 -20.87
C ALA A 10 -33.10 -42.28 -19.88
N ALA A 11 -32.45 -43.43 -20.08
CA ALA A 11 -32.43 -44.52 -19.11
C ALA A 11 -31.71 -44.07 -17.84
N THR A 12 -32.43 -44.06 -16.73
CA THR A 12 -31.93 -43.74 -15.38
C THR A 12 -31.11 -44.91 -14.83
N ASN A 13 -29.80 -44.91 -15.11
CA ASN A 13 -28.85 -45.76 -14.39
C ASN A 13 -28.63 -45.17 -12.98
N SER A 14 -29.26 -45.76 -11.97
CA SER A 14 -29.05 -45.43 -10.56
C SER A 14 -27.71 -46.01 -10.08
N THR A 15 -26.61 -45.38 -10.46
CA THR A 15 -25.30 -45.66 -9.86
C THR A 15 -25.30 -45.07 -8.46
N THR A 16 -25.34 -45.93 -7.45
CA THR A 16 -25.14 -45.60 -6.04
C THR A 16 -23.78 -44.94 -5.86
N MET A 17 -23.73 -43.60 -5.89
CA MET A 17 -22.53 -42.84 -5.57
C MET A 17 -22.18 -43.09 -4.11
N SER A 18 -21.05 -43.75 -3.88
CA SER A 18 -20.47 -43.86 -2.55
C SER A 18 -20.23 -42.44 -2.00
N PRO A 19 -20.49 -42.22 -0.70
CA PRO A 19 -20.32 -40.90 -0.10
C PRO A 19 -18.88 -40.43 -0.33
N PRO A 20 -18.69 -39.18 -0.81
CA PRO A 20 -17.36 -38.66 -1.10
C PRO A 20 -16.51 -38.77 0.16
N LYS A 21 -15.34 -39.43 0.05
CA LYS A 21 -14.33 -39.46 1.12
C LYS A 21 -14.08 -38.02 1.56
N GLN A 22 -14.51 -37.68 2.77
CA GLN A 22 -14.22 -36.38 3.38
C GLN A 22 -12.70 -36.26 3.49
N SER A 23 -12.07 -35.51 2.58
CA SER A 23 -10.65 -35.22 2.69
C SER A 23 -10.44 -34.47 3.99
N THR A 24 -9.60 -34.98 4.88
CA THR A 24 -9.19 -34.25 6.08
C THR A 24 -8.73 -32.85 5.67
N ALA A 25 -9.34 -31.82 6.26
CA ALA A 25 -9.05 -30.45 5.89
C ALA A 25 -7.56 -30.18 6.15
N ALA A 26 -6.77 -30.11 5.08
CA ALA A 26 -5.33 -29.83 5.18
C ALA A 26 -5.10 -28.60 6.06
N SER A 27 -4.14 -28.68 6.97
CA SER A 27 -3.82 -27.61 7.90
C SER A 27 -3.48 -26.35 7.12
N TRP A 28 -3.77 -25.18 7.70
CA TRP A 28 -3.39 -23.91 7.10
C TRP A 28 -1.87 -23.82 6.86
N GLN A 29 -1.07 -24.53 7.68
CA GLN A 29 0.38 -24.63 7.55
C GLN A 29 0.77 -25.36 6.26
N ASP A 30 0.12 -26.48 5.99
CA ASP A 30 0.33 -27.28 4.77
C ASP A 30 -0.02 -26.49 3.51
N LYS A 31 -0.98 -25.57 3.62
CA LYS A 31 -1.34 -24.66 2.52
C LYS A 31 -0.31 -23.55 2.34
N LEU A 32 0.27 -23.02 3.44
CA LEU A 32 1.22 -21.91 3.37
C LEU A 32 2.60 -22.35 2.88
N ILE A 33 3.02 -23.58 3.19
CA ILE A 33 4.30 -24.15 2.77
C ILE A 33 4.11 -24.81 1.40
N THR A 34 4.77 -24.27 0.37
CA THR A 34 4.73 -24.88 -0.97
C THR A 34 5.89 -25.86 -1.13
N SER A 35 5.63 -27.02 -1.71
CA SER A 35 6.68 -27.96 -2.12
C SER A 35 7.68 -27.38 -3.13
N GLN A 36 7.28 -26.32 -3.85
CA GLN A 36 8.14 -25.58 -4.79
C GLN A 36 9.23 -24.74 -4.10
N ASP A 37 9.16 -24.51 -2.78
CA ASP A 37 10.19 -23.78 -2.03
C ASP A 37 11.29 -24.73 -1.58
N GLY A 38 12.23 -25.03 -2.49
CA GLY A 38 13.37 -25.89 -2.20
C GLY A 38 14.13 -25.38 -0.97
N MET A 39 14.38 -26.25 0.00
CA MET A 39 15.01 -25.92 1.29
C MET A 39 14.28 -24.84 2.12
N TYR A 40 13.03 -24.51 1.79
CA TYR A 40 12.26 -23.45 2.47
C TYR A 40 12.93 -22.07 2.43
N PHE A 41 13.76 -21.79 1.42
CA PHE A 41 14.58 -20.58 1.36
C PHE A 41 13.73 -19.31 1.36
N HIS A 42 12.71 -19.23 0.51
CA HIS A 42 11.84 -18.05 0.45
C HIS A 42 11.04 -17.89 1.74
N LYS A 43 10.58 -18.99 2.34
CA LYS A 43 9.89 -18.96 3.64
C LYS A 43 10.80 -18.42 4.74
N ILE A 44 12.05 -18.85 4.82
CA ILE A 44 13.02 -18.36 5.80
C ILE A 44 13.25 -16.85 5.59
N LEU A 45 13.47 -16.40 4.36
CA LEU A 45 13.59 -14.98 4.03
C LEU A 45 12.34 -14.18 4.43
N ALA A 46 11.14 -14.74 4.22
CA ALA A 46 9.89 -14.08 4.57
C ALA A 46 9.75 -13.91 6.09
N VAL A 47 10.09 -14.94 6.88
CA VAL A 47 10.11 -14.87 8.34
C VAL A 47 11.14 -13.85 8.82
N LEU A 48 12.35 -13.86 8.25
CA LEU A 48 13.39 -12.87 8.59
C LEU A 48 12.96 -11.44 8.25
N CYS A 49 12.29 -11.21 7.11
CA CYS A 49 11.73 -9.90 6.77
C CYS A 49 10.64 -9.46 7.76
N LEU A 50 9.77 -10.37 8.21
CA LEU A 50 8.76 -10.07 9.23
C LEU A 50 9.39 -9.70 10.58
N LEU A 51 10.47 -10.39 10.97
CA LEU A 51 11.25 -10.04 12.15
C LEU A 51 11.94 -8.68 11.98
N SER A 52 12.50 -8.41 10.79
CA SER A 52 13.09 -7.10 10.46
C SER A 52 12.07 -5.97 10.57
N TYR A 53 10.86 -6.15 10.02
CA TYR A 53 9.77 -5.19 10.16
C TYR A 53 9.38 -4.94 11.61
N SER A 54 9.14 -6.01 12.37
CA SER A 54 8.77 -5.92 13.79
C SER A 54 9.84 -5.17 14.59
N TRP A 55 11.12 -5.53 14.38
CA TRP A 55 12.25 -4.90 15.07
C TRP A 55 12.39 -3.41 14.74
N ARG A 56 12.28 -3.03 13.46
CA ARG A 56 12.35 -1.63 13.01
C ARG A 56 11.14 -0.80 13.50
N LEU A 57 9.94 -1.37 13.47
CA LEU A 57 8.73 -0.72 14.00
C LEU A 57 8.79 -0.55 15.52
N MET A 58 9.38 -1.50 16.25
CA MET A 58 9.58 -1.36 17.70
C MET A 58 10.43 -0.14 18.06
N PHE A 59 11.45 0.22 17.28
CA PHE A 59 12.22 1.46 17.53
C PHE A 59 11.39 2.73 17.37
N MET A 60 10.45 2.72 16.43
CA MET A 60 9.53 3.83 16.25
C MET A 60 8.60 3.98 17.47
N VAL A 61 8.09 2.86 18.01
CA VAL A 61 7.11 2.87 19.10
C VAL A 61 7.75 3.01 20.49
N LEU A 62 8.81 2.24 20.78
CA LEU A 62 9.37 2.11 22.12
C LEU A 62 10.53 3.07 22.40
N SER A 63 11.31 3.40 21.36
CA SER A 63 12.52 4.22 21.52
C SER A 63 12.35 5.65 20.99
N ASN A 64 11.13 6.01 20.57
CA ASN A 64 10.82 7.30 19.92
C ASN A 64 11.82 7.64 18.79
N SER A 65 12.34 6.62 18.10
CA SER A 65 13.31 6.81 17.02
C SER A 65 12.58 7.34 15.79
N SER A 66 12.91 8.55 15.38
CA SER A 66 12.35 9.18 14.17
C SER A 66 12.71 8.48 12.86
N ASP A 67 13.59 7.49 12.91
CA ASP A 67 14.14 6.81 11.73
C ASP A 67 14.16 5.28 11.86
N MET A 68 13.18 4.71 12.59
CA MET A 68 13.01 3.26 12.77
C MET A 68 14.31 2.53 13.23
N GLY A 69 15.18 3.23 13.96
CA GLY A 69 16.47 2.72 14.44
C GLY A 69 17.57 2.60 13.38
N PHE A 70 17.42 3.11 12.16
CA PHE A 70 18.48 3.07 11.14
C PHE A 70 19.69 3.92 11.53
N ALA A 71 19.47 5.12 12.08
CA ALA A 71 20.53 5.96 12.63
C ALA A 71 21.19 5.35 13.88
N THR A 72 20.42 4.65 14.72
CA THR A 72 20.94 4.02 15.95
C THR A 72 21.77 2.76 15.65
N TYR A 73 21.40 2.02 14.60
CA TYR A 73 22.05 0.77 14.21
C TYR A 73 22.41 0.78 12.71
N PRO A 74 23.35 1.64 12.30
CA PRO A 74 23.67 1.86 10.89
C PRO A 74 24.28 0.63 10.20
N SER A 75 25.00 -0.21 10.95
CA SER A 75 25.58 -1.48 10.46
C SER A 75 24.54 -2.48 9.96
N TRP A 76 23.29 -2.36 10.42
CA TRP A 76 22.18 -3.22 10.00
C TRP A 76 21.44 -2.70 8.76
N THR A 77 21.81 -1.54 8.21
CA THR A 77 21.15 -0.95 7.04
C THR A 77 21.33 -1.80 5.79
N ILE A 78 22.58 -2.12 5.43
CA ILE A 78 22.89 -2.97 4.26
C ILE A 78 22.28 -4.38 4.40
N PRO A 79 22.45 -5.10 5.54
CA PRO A 79 21.76 -6.38 5.75
C PRO A 79 20.25 -6.30 5.58
N THR A 80 19.60 -5.22 6.06
CA THR A 80 18.16 -5.01 5.89
C THR A 80 17.82 -4.86 4.40
N ILE A 81 18.57 -4.02 3.67
CA ILE A 81 18.36 -3.83 2.23
C ILE A 81 18.51 -5.14 1.45
N LEU A 82 19.58 -5.89 1.70
CA LEU A 82 19.84 -7.17 1.04
C LEU A 82 18.77 -8.22 1.38
N LEU A 83 18.34 -8.29 2.64
CA LEU A 83 17.29 -9.21 3.08
C LEU A 83 15.97 -8.98 2.34
N HIS A 84 15.49 -7.73 2.30
CA HIS A 84 14.25 -7.40 1.59
C HIS A 84 14.39 -7.52 0.07
N GLY A 85 15.58 -7.24 -0.48
CA GLY A 85 15.89 -7.50 -1.89
C GLY A 85 15.80 -8.99 -2.23
N ALA A 86 16.48 -9.84 -1.45
CA ALA A 86 16.50 -11.29 -1.61
C ALA A 86 15.11 -11.92 -1.49
N LEU A 87 14.24 -11.41 -0.60
CA LEU A 87 12.86 -11.87 -0.49
C LEU A 87 12.07 -11.66 -1.80
N ASN A 88 12.20 -10.49 -2.44
CA ASN A 88 11.50 -10.26 -3.72
C ASN A 88 12.07 -11.13 -4.84
N VAL A 89 13.41 -11.25 -4.94
CA VAL A 89 14.06 -12.05 -5.99
C VAL A 89 13.71 -13.52 -5.86
N SER A 90 13.75 -14.08 -4.65
CA SER A 90 13.38 -15.48 -4.40
C SER A 90 11.94 -15.81 -4.79
N SER A 91 11.04 -14.83 -4.85
CA SER A 91 9.65 -15.05 -5.32
C SER A 91 9.55 -15.45 -6.80
N LEU A 92 10.60 -15.24 -7.60
CA LEU A 92 10.65 -15.62 -9.01
C LEU A 92 10.68 -17.14 -9.21
N GLN A 93 11.09 -17.91 -8.20
CA GLN A 93 11.14 -19.37 -8.27
C GLN A 93 9.74 -20.03 -8.33
N PHE A 94 8.69 -19.31 -7.94
CA PHE A 94 7.34 -19.87 -7.89
C PHE A 94 6.64 -19.79 -9.24
N ASP A 95 5.99 -20.89 -9.61
CA ASP A 95 5.04 -20.88 -10.71
C ASP A 95 3.76 -20.19 -10.26
N ILE A 96 3.36 -19.16 -11.02
CA ILE A 96 2.13 -18.39 -10.79
C ILE A 96 1.25 -18.46 -12.04
N PRO A 97 -0.09 -18.47 -11.89
CA PRO A 97 -1.00 -18.45 -13.02
C PRO A 97 -0.73 -17.23 -13.92
N ARG A 98 -0.68 -17.45 -15.24
CA ARG A 98 -0.42 -16.36 -16.21
C ARG A 98 -1.53 -15.32 -16.26
N GLN A 99 -2.77 -15.72 -15.99
CA GLN A 99 -3.94 -14.84 -16.07
C GLN A 99 -4.39 -14.33 -14.70
N ARG A 100 -4.74 -13.04 -14.67
CA ARG A 100 -5.42 -12.41 -13.55
C ARG A 100 -6.86 -12.95 -13.47
N ILE A 101 -7.33 -13.24 -12.26
CA ILE A 101 -8.73 -13.59 -12.03
C ILE A 101 -9.63 -12.35 -12.13
N ALA A 102 -10.93 -12.55 -12.39
CA ALA A 102 -11.89 -11.45 -12.53
C ALA A 102 -11.96 -10.50 -11.33
N THR A 103 -11.75 -10.99 -10.09
CA THR A 103 -11.74 -10.11 -8.91
C THR A 103 -10.50 -9.20 -8.84
N GLY A 104 -9.45 -9.53 -9.59
CA GLY A 104 -8.25 -8.73 -9.73
C GLY A 104 -7.24 -8.78 -8.56
N TYR A 105 -7.56 -9.42 -7.44
CA TYR A 105 -6.70 -9.42 -6.25
C TYR A 105 -6.07 -10.78 -5.98
N ARG A 106 -5.20 -11.24 -6.87
CA ARG A 106 -4.44 -12.49 -6.74
C ARG A 106 -3.13 -12.25 -7.48
N ILE A 107 -2.00 -12.68 -6.92
CA ILE A 107 -0.68 -12.44 -7.52
C ILE A 107 -0.61 -13.03 -8.94
N TRP A 108 -0.04 -12.26 -9.88
CA TRP A 108 0.13 -12.60 -11.30
C TRP A 108 1.49 -12.09 -11.82
N PRO A 109 1.98 -12.55 -12.99
CA PRO A 109 3.33 -12.26 -13.46
C PRO A 109 3.72 -10.79 -13.51
N GLU A 110 2.84 -9.94 -14.05
CA GLU A 110 3.10 -8.50 -14.14
C GLU A 110 3.19 -7.86 -12.75
N TYR A 111 2.25 -8.16 -11.85
CA TYR A 111 2.32 -7.64 -10.48
C TYR A 111 3.57 -8.12 -9.74
N ARG A 112 4.04 -9.36 -9.97
CA ARG A 112 5.28 -9.86 -9.39
C ARG A 112 6.48 -9.02 -9.81
N TRP A 113 6.57 -8.68 -11.09
CA TRP A 113 7.62 -7.78 -11.59
C TRP A 113 7.48 -6.36 -11.02
N HIS A 114 6.26 -5.81 -10.98
CA HIS A 114 6.00 -4.49 -10.37
C HIS A 114 6.39 -4.46 -8.89
N SER A 115 6.10 -5.51 -8.13
CA SER A 115 6.49 -5.63 -6.73
C SER A 115 8.01 -5.60 -6.55
N LEU A 116 8.74 -6.34 -7.40
CA LEU A 116 10.20 -6.35 -7.40
C LEU A 116 10.75 -4.95 -7.72
N ILE A 117 10.26 -4.30 -8.78
CA ILE A 117 10.72 -2.99 -9.24
C ILE A 117 10.42 -1.89 -8.21
N PHE A 118 9.19 -1.83 -7.69
CA PHE A 118 8.81 -0.80 -6.72
C PHE A 118 9.44 -1.00 -5.35
N THR A 119 9.70 -2.25 -4.94
CA THR A 119 10.54 -2.50 -3.76
C THR A 119 11.98 -2.08 -4.03
N GLY A 120 12.53 -2.47 -5.19
CA GLY A 120 13.88 -2.10 -5.61
C GLY A 120 14.11 -0.59 -5.64
N ARG A 121 13.13 0.19 -6.11
CA ARG A 121 13.12 1.66 -6.05
C ARG A 121 13.33 2.19 -4.64
N ALA A 122 12.55 1.68 -3.68
CA ALA A 122 12.65 2.12 -2.28
C ALA A 122 13.99 1.70 -1.66
N LEU A 123 14.44 0.46 -1.91
CA LEU A 123 15.72 -0.05 -1.45
C LEU A 123 16.92 0.71 -2.04
N ALA A 124 16.86 1.11 -3.31
CA ALA A 124 17.89 1.91 -3.96
C ALA A 124 17.99 3.32 -3.35
N ILE A 125 16.85 3.93 -3.00
CA ILE A 125 16.83 5.20 -2.26
C ILE A 125 17.41 5.04 -0.87
N MET A 126 17.10 3.94 -0.15
CA MET A 126 17.75 3.65 1.14
C MET A 126 19.26 3.51 0.97
N LEU A 127 19.72 2.79 -0.06
CA LEU A 127 21.15 2.65 -0.34
C LEU A 127 21.80 4.00 -0.61
N LEU A 128 21.17 4.86 -1.41
CA LEU A 128 21.64 6.22 -1.66
C LEU A 128 21.80 7.00 -0.34
N TYR A 129 20.77 7.00 0.52
CA TYR A 129 20.82 7.72 1.80
C TYR A 129 21.94 7.19 2.70
N HIS A 130 22.12 5.87 2.72
CA HIS A 130 23.20 5.25 3.49
C HIS A 130 24.59 5.64 2.98
N LEU A 131 24.77 5.70 1.66
CA LEU A 131 26.03 6.15 1.05
C LEU A 131 26.28 7.63 1.32
N GLU A 132 25.26 8.48 1.19
CA GLU A 132 25.34 9.91 1.53
C GLU A 132 25.77 10.10 3.00
N GLN A 133 25.19 9.33 3.92
CA GLN A 133 25.52 9.39 5.35
C GLN A 133 26.94 8.90 5.66
N ILE A 134 27.36 7.74 5.12
CA ILE A 134 28.70 7.17 5.38
C ILE A 134 29.80 8.07 4.81
N HIS A 135 29.59 8.62 3.61
CA HIS A 135 30.57 9.45 2.93
C HIS A 135 30.40 10.95 3.21
N GLN A 136 29.47 11.33 4.11
CA GLN A 136 29.17 12.73 4.46
C GLN A 136 28.89 13.60 3.24
N LEU A 137 28.24 13.03 2.22
CA LEU A 137 27.89 13.72 0.99
C LEU A 137 26.65 14.60 1.22
N PRO A 138 26.55 15.77 0.54
CA PRO A 138 25.32 16.53 0.54
C PRO A 138 24.18 15.72 -0.10
N PRO A 139 22.91 15.93 0.32
CA PRO A 139 21.76 15.28 -0.30
C PRO A 139 21.72 15.50 -1.82
N MET A 140 21.58 14.41 -2.57
CA MET A 140 21.47 14.40 -4.03
C MET A 140 20.02 14.12 -4.48
N PRO A 141 19.10 15.12 -4.48
CA PRO A 141 17.69 14.91 -4.87
C PRO A 141 17.54 14.48 -6.33
N VAL A 142 18.48 14.84 -7.20
CA VAL A 142 18.50 14.40 -8.60
C VAL A 142 18.58 12.87 -8.69
N CYS A 143 19.36 12.22 -7.81
CA CYS A 143 19.45 10.75 -7.78
C CYS A 143 18.10 10.12 -7.40
N ASN A 144 17.34 10.70 -6.47
CA ASN A 144 15.99 10.22 -6.16
C ASN A 144 15.08 10.27 -7.39
N ILE A 145 15.10 11.39 -8.13
CA ILE A 145 14.31 11.55 -9.36
C ILE A 145 14.69 10.48 -10.38
N LEU A 146 15.99 10.28 -10.62
CA LEU A 146 16.48 9.27 -11.55
C LEU A 146 16.06 7.85 -11.14
N ILE A 147 16.17 7.49 -9.85
CA ILE A 147 15.74 6.19 -9.34
C ILE A 147 14.22 5.99 -9.54
N VAL A 148 13.41 7.02 -9.25
CA VAL A 148 11.95 6.93 -9.41
C VAL A 148 11.55 6.82 -10.89
N LEU A 149 12.15 7.62 -11.78
CA LEU A 149 11.89 7.56 -13.22
C LEU A 149 12.34 6.22 -13.82
N MET A 150 13.50 5.72 -13.42
CA MET A 150 13.98 4.40 -13.84
C MET A 150 13.02 3.30 -13.40
N ALA A 151 12.52 3.34 -12.16
CA ALA A 151 11.53 2.38 -11.68
C ALA A 151 10.20 2.47 -12.45
N ALA A 152 9.76 3.66 -12.84
CA ALA A 152 8.58 3.82 -13.69
C ALA A 152 8.79 3.20 -15.08
N GLY A 153 9.90 3.52 -15.75
CA GLY A 153 10.24 2.94 -17.05
C GLY A 153 10.38 1.41 -17.00
N LEU A 154 11.02 0.87 -15.96
CA LEU A 154 11.12 -0.58 -15.76
C LEU A 154 9.75 -1.22 -15.53
N ALA A 155 8.83 -0.55 -14.84
CA ALA A 155 7.48 -1.06 -14.62
C ALA A 155 6.69 -1.12 -15.94
N ASP A 156 6.87 -0.14 -16.84
CA ASP A 156 6.28 -0.17 -18.18
C ASP A 156 6.87 -1.32 -19.02
N VAL A 157 8.19 -1.51 -19.00
CA VAL A 157 8.84 -2.65 -19.66
C VAL A 157 8.32 -3.99 -19.12
N ALA A 158 8.17 -4.12 -17.81
CA ALA A 158 7.58 -5.30 -17.18
C ALA A 158 6.13 -5.55 -17.66
N SER A 159 5.32 -4.50 -17.75
CA SER A 159 3.96 -4.55 -18.29
C SER A 159 3.92 -4.98 -19.76
N TRP A 160 4.89 -4.56 -20.59
CA TRP A 160 5.00 -5.01 -21.98
C TRP A 160 5.47 -6.45 -22.09
N SER A 161 6.41 -6.87 -21.24
CA SER A 161 7.03 -8.20 -21.27
C SER A 161 6.04 -9.36 -21.04
N VAL A 162 4.94 -9.12 -20.33
CA VAL A 162 3.92 -10.16 -20.09
C VAL A 162 3.01 -10.40 -21.30
N GLY A 163 3.06 -9.53 -22.30
CA GLY A 163 2.26 -9.59 -23.52
C GLY A 163 0.85 -9.06 -23.36
N ALA A 164 0.29 -8.51 -24.45
CA ALA A 164 -1.00 -7.81 -24.46
C ALA A 164 -2.19 -8.64 -23.93
N LYS A 165 -2.13 -9.97 -24.05
CA LYS A 165 -3.17 -10.90 -23.56
C LYS A 165 -3.22 -10.98 -22.03
N TYR A 166 -2.09 -10.78 -21.36
CA TYR A 166 -1.94 -10.93 -19.90
C TYR A 166 -1.71 -9.60 -19.19
N HIS A 167 -1.59 -8.52 -19.97
CA HIS A 167 -1.51 -7.16 -19.47
C HIS A 167 -2.80 -6.78 -18.75
N SER A 168 -2.66 -6.23 -17.56
CA SER A 168 -3.78 -5.76 -16.78
C SER A 168 -3.54 -4.32 -16.35
N LYS A 169 -4.56 -3.46 -16.48
CA LYS A 169 -4.51 -2.08 -15.96
C LYS A 169 -4.59 -2.08 -14.42
N SER A 170 -3.58 -2.63 -13.74
CA SER A 170 -3.30 -2.59 -12.30
C SER A 170 -4.53 -2.32 -11.41
N ILE A 171 -4.57 -1.17 -10.72
CA ILE A 171 -5.64 -0.76 -9.82
C ILE A 171 -6.96 -0.45 -10.56
N ARG A 172 -6.90 -0.09 -11.84
CA ARG A 172 -8.07 0.30 -12.66
C ARG A 172 -9.00 -0.89 -12.91
N GLU A 173 -8.43 -2.08 -13.05
CA GLU A 173 -9.15 -3.34 -13.26
C GLU A 173 -9.46 -4.11 -11.97
N LEU A 174 -9.11 -3.56 -10.79
CA LEU A 174 -9.48 -4.18 -9.52
C LEU A 174 -11.02 -4.20 -9.36
N ALA A 175 -11.61 -5.31 -8.91
CA ALA A 175 -13.06 -5.44 -8.77
C ALA A 175 -13.58 -4.79 -7.47
N VAL A 176 -13.39 -3.48 -7.37
CA VAL A 176 -13.81 -2.65 -6.22
C VAL A 176 -14.51 -1.38 -6.73
N PRO A 177 -15.31 -0.72 -5.87
CA PRO A 177 -15.88 0.59 -6.20
C PRO A 177 -14.82 1.60 -6.66
N ALA A 178 -15.19 2.50 -7.57
CA ALA A 178 -14.28 3.46 -8.21
C ALA A 178 -13.47 4.29 -7.20
N TRP A 179 -14.03 4.52 -6.02
CA TRP A 179 -13.39 5.30 -4.99
C TRP A 179 -12.30 4.61 -4.22
N VAL A 180 -12.41 3.29 -4.04
CA VAL A 180 -11.32 2.50 -3.46
C VAL A 180 -10.13 2.58 -4.41
N LYS A 181 -10.37 2.53 -5.73
CA LYS A 181 -9.32 2.70 -6.76
C LYS A 181 -8.70 4.10 -6.68
N PHE A 182 -9.53 5.15 -6.59
CA PHE A 182 -9.06 6.52 -6.46
C PHE A 182 -8.21 6.72 -5.20
N PHE A 183 -8.70 6.23 -4.05
CA PHE A 183 -8.01 6.27 -2.78
C PHE A 183 -6.64 5.56 -2.87
N PHE A 184 -6.59 4.31 -3.35
CA PHE A 184 -5.34 3.58 -3.51
C PHE A 184 -4.36 4.28 -4.46
N SER A 185 -4.86 4.76 -5.61
CA SER A 185 -4.03 5.49 -6.58
C SER A 185 -3.41 6.74 -5.95
N THR A 186 -4.20 7.45 -5.14
CA THR A 186 -3.72 8.68 -4.53
C THR A 186 -2.70 8.41 -3.42
N MET A 187 -2.93 7.40 -2.58
CA MET A 187 -1.96 7.03 -1.54
C MET A 187 -0.63 6.57 -2.15
N GLN A 188 -0.67 5.80 -3.24
CA GLN A 188 0.53 5.41 -3.99
C GLN A 188 1.25 6.61 -4.63
N PHE A 189 0.50 7.58 -5.13
CA PHE A 189 1.04 8.83 -5.68
C PHE A 189 1.78 9.62 -4.61
N PHE A 190 1.17 9.82 -3.44
CA PHE A 190 1.82 10.49 -2.32
C PHE A 190 3.04 9.75 -1.80
N GLY A 191 2.97 8.42 -1.73
CA GLY A 191 4.14 7.63 -1.38
C GLY A 191 5.30 7.91 -2.35
N THR A 192 5.00 7.97 -3.65
CA THR A 192 6.00 8.30 -4.67
C THR A 192 6.51 9.73 -4.53
N ILE A 193 5.67 10.71 -4.19
CA ILE A 193 6.12 12.07 -3.85
C ILE A 193 7.10 12.04 -2.67
N GLY A 194 6.79 11.29 -1.61
CA GLY A 194 7.66 11.18 -0.44
C GLY A 194 9.06 10.65 -0.81
N LEU A 195 9.14 9.71 -1.74
CA LEU A 195 10.40 9.21 -2.28
C LEU A 195 11.13 10.23 -3.16
N LEU A 196 10.40 11.00 -3.98
CA LEU A 196 10.96 12.03 -4.87
C LEU A 196 11.56 13.20 -4.09
N LEU A 197 10.81 13.73 -3.12
CA LEU A 197 11.23 14.89 -2.34
C LEU A 197 12.45 14.59 -1.49
N GLY A 198 12.59 13.33 -1.06
CA GLY A 198 13.76 12.83 -0.36
C GLY A 198 14.21 13.76 0.75
N PHE A 199 13.25 14.11 1.62
CA PHE A 199 13.30 15.12 2.68
C PHE A 199 14.70 15.41 3.24
N PRO A 200 14.99 16.66 3.61
CA PRO A 200 16.37 17.13 3.88
C PRO A 200 17.14 16.29 4.91
N ARG A 201 16.46 15.58 5.81
CA ARG A 201 17.05 14.70 6.82
C ARG A 201 17.37 13.27 6.35
N ARG A 202 17.09 12.91 5.09
CA ARG A 202 17.35 11.58 4.48
C ARG A 202 16.98 10.39 5.39
N ARG A 203 15.82 10.48 6.04
CA ARG A 203 15.32 9.40 6.91
C ARG A 203 14.85 8.21 6.07
N PHE A 204 15.18 7.01 6.55
CA PHE A 204 14.79 5.72 5.99
C PHE A 204 13.32 5.36 6.27
N THR A 205 12.64 6.04 7.19
CA THR A 205 11.22 5.81 7.53
C THR A 205 10.34 5.70 6.28
N ILE A 206 10.37 6.68 5.38
CA ILE A 206 9.50 6.72 4.18
C ILE A 206 9.80 5.59 3.18
N PRO A 207 11.06 5.39 2.73
CA PRO A 207 11.34 4.29 1.82
C PRO A 207 11.11 2.93 2.48
N PHE A 208 11.40 2.76 3.77
CA PHE A 208 11.13 1.49 4.43
C PHE A 208 9.63 1.18 4.56
N TRP A 209 8.78 2.19 4.82
CA TRP A 209 7.33 2.04 4.74
C TRP A 209 6.84 1.61 3.36
N HIS A 210 7.48 2.08 2.28
CA HIS A 210 7.17 1.58 0.94
C HIS A 210 7.50 0.11 0.78
N VAL A 211 8.64 -0.35 1.30
CA VAL A 211 9.02 -1.76 1.29
C VAL A 211 7.95 -2.60 2.01
N ILE A 212 7.53 -2.16 3.21
CA ILE A 212 6.45 -2.80 3.99
C ILE A 212 5.16 -2.92 3.17
N VAL A 213 4.70 -1.81 2.56
CA VAL A 213 3.43 -1.78 1.83
C VAL A 213 3.48 -2.63 0.56
N VAL A 214 4.56 -2.55 -0.22
CA VAL A 214 4.68 -3.28 -1.49
C VAL A 214 4.83 -4.79 -1.24
N GLN A 215 5.78 -5.19 -0.38
CA GLN A 215 5.96 -6.61 -0.05
C GLN A 215 4.75 -7.18 0.70
N GLY A 216 4.17 -6.40 1.62
CA GLY A 216 2.94 -6.76 2.31
C GLY A 216 1.80 -7.05 1.34
N ASN A 217 1.57 -6.19 0.36
CA ASN A 217 0.52 -6.42 -0.64
C ASN A 217 0.81 -7.66 -1.52
N ALA A 218 2.07 -7.93 -1.89
CA ALA A 218 2.43 -9.15 -2.61
C ALA A 218 2.15 -10.42 -1.78
N PHE A 219 2.41 -10.37 -0.47
CA PHE A 219 2.05 -11.43 0.45
C PHE A 219 0.53 -11.61 0.55
N LEU A 220 -0.24 -10.53 0.73
CA LEU A 220 -1.72 -10.58 0.79
C LEU A 220 -2.31 -11.19 -0.49
N MET A 221 -1.80 -10.82 -1.66
CA MET A 221 -2.20 -11.41 -2.94
C MET A 221 -1.86 -12.91 -3.05
N THR A 222 -0.81 -13.36 -2.37
CA THR A 222 -0.43 -14.79 -2.27
C THR A 222 -1.35 -15.54 -1.31
N VAL A 223 -1.72 -14.94 -0.16
CA VAL A 223 -2.75 -15.46 0.74
C VAL A 223 -4.08 -15.64 0.00
N ARG A 224 -4.45 -14.67 -0.85
CA ARG A 224 -5.64 -14.79 -1.71
C ARG A 224 -5.53 -15.89 -2.76
N ARG A 225 -4.36 -16.07 -3.38
CA ARG A 225 -4.10 -17.19 -4.32
C ARG A 225 -4.37 -18.53 -3.65
N LYS A 226 -3.97 -18.68 -2.39
CA LYS A 226 -4.14 -19.90 -1.58
C LYS A 226 -5.54 -20.04 -0.95
N ASN A 227 -6.44 -19.09 -1.23
CA ASN A 227 -7.79 -19.04 -0.67
C ASN A 227 -7.83 -19.10 0.87
N LEU A 228 -6.82 -18.51 1.52
CA LEU A 228 -6.71 -18.49 2.97
C LEU A 228 -7.45 -17.31 3.62
N ALA A 229 -7.77 -16.28 2.82
CA ALA A 229 -8.53 -15.12 3.27
C ALA A 229 -9.45 -14.58 2.16
N PRO A 230 -10.59 -13.96 2.54
CA PRO A 230 -11.50 -13.34 1.60
C PRO A 230 -10.90 -12.06 0.99
N HIS A 231 -11.40 -11.68 -0.19
CA HIS A 231 -10.91 -10.53 -0.96
C HIS A 231 -10.95 -9.21 -0.17
N ASN A 232 -12.08 -8.92 0.49
CA ASN A 232 -12.32 -7.64 1.15
C ASN A 232 -11.41 -7.43 2.37
N SER A 233 -11.17 -8.48 3.18
CA SER A 233 -10.28 -8.38 4.34
C SER A 233 -8.85 -8.06 3.93
N LEU A 234 -8.37 -8.66 2.83
CA LEU A 234 -7.01 -8.39 2.36
C LEU A 234 -6.87 -6.98 1.78
N LEU A 235 -7.89 -6.51 1.05
CA LEU A 235 -7.94 -5.11 0.60
C LEU A 235 -7.93 -4.11 1.76
N LEU A 236 -8.64 -4.43 2.85
CA LEU A 236 -8.63 -3.60 4.06
C LEU A 236 -7.23 -3.51 4.67
N VAL A 237 -6.55 -4.65 4.85
CA VAL A 237 -5.17 -4.66 5.37
C VAL A 237 -4.23 -3.86 4.46
N TYR A 238 -4.38 -3.98 3.13
CA TYR A 238 -3.62 -3.17 2.19
C TYR A 238 -3.91 -1.68 2.33
N GLY A 239 -5.18 -1.29 2.44
CA GLY A 239 -5.59 0.09 2.66
C GLY A 239 -5.04 0.69 3.95
N ILE A 240 -5.02 -0.08 5.04
CA ILE A 240 -4.39 0.32 6.31
C ILE A 240 -2.89 0.56 6.11
N GLY A 241 -2.18 -0.34 5.43
CA GLY A 241 -0.76 -0.17 5.12
C GLY A 241 -0.49 1.12 4.33
N LEU A 242 -1.33 1.42 3.33
CA LEU A 242 -1.25 2.68 2.58
C LEU A 242 -1.49 3.91 3.47
N CYS A 243 -2.50 3.90 4.34
CA CYS A 243 -2.75 4.98 5.30
C CYS A 243 -1.55 5.22 6.22
N LEU A 244 -0.93 4.15 6.73
CA LEU A 244 0.22 4.25 7.62
C LEU A 244 1.44 4.83 6.90
N GLY A 245 1.75 4.36 5.69
CA GLY A 245 2.86 4.91 4.89
C GLY A 245 2.64 6.37 4.49
N PHE A 246 1.40 6.72 4.15
CA PHE A 246 1.02 8.10 3.89
C PHE A 246 1.17 9.00 5.13
N THR A 247 0.67 8.53 6.28
CA THR A 247 0.79 9.23 7.56
C THR A 247 2.25 9.47 7.91
N ALA A 248 3.11 8.44 7.79
CA ALA A 248 4.54 8.58 8.00
C ALA A 248 5.15 9.66 7.08
N THR A 249 4.74 9.70 5.81
CA THR A 249 5.18 10.73 4.87
C THR A 249 4.73 12.14 5.29
N MET A 250 3.50 12.30 5.77
CA MET A 250 2.99 13.59 6.27
C MET A 250 3.73 14.03 7.54
N MET A 251 3.99 13.11 8.47
CA MET A 251 4.70 13.42 9.71
C MET A 251 6.12 13.91 9.42
N GLU A 252 6.82 13.24 8.51
CA GLU A 252 8.15 13.69 8.08
C GLU A 252 8.10 15.09 7.49
N LEU A 253 7.10 15.40 6.66
CA LEU A 253 6.98 16.76 6.10
C LEU A 253 6.71 17.81 7.20
N ILE A 254 5.88 17.49 8.19
CA ILE A 254 5.52 18.43 9.26
C ILE A 254 6.72 18.68 10.19
N LEU A 255 7.51 17.65 10.47
CA LEU A 255 8.62 17.69 11.42
C LEU A 255 9.92 18.32 10.89
N VAL A 256 9.98 18.68 9.60
CA VAL A 256 11.13 19.41 9.05
C VAL A 256 11.06 20.87 9.51
N PRO A 257 12.05 21.38 10.26
CA PRO A 257 12.10 22.77 10.71
C PRO A 257 12.15 23.73 9.53
N ASN A 258 11.60 24.93 9.72
CA ASN A 258 11.58 25.99 8.71
C ASN A 258 12.98 26.44 8.28
N GLU A 259 13.98 26.28 9.15
CA GLU A 259 15.33 26.81 8.94
C GLU A 259 16.06 26.07 7.81
N ASP A 260 15.81 24.77 7.66
CA ASP A 260 16.41 23.92 6.61
C ASP A 260 15.86 24.21 5.20
N PHE A 261 14.72 24.90 5.09
CA PHE A 261 14.07 25.24 3.80
C PHE A 261 14.56 26.56 3.20
N SER A 262 15.29 27.38 3.95
CA SER A 262 15.62 28.75 3.57
C SER A 262 16.73 28.88 2.51
N SER A 263 17.54 27.84 2.30
CA SER A 263 18.79 27.93 1.51
C SER A 263 18.74 27.34 0.09
N SER A 264 17.61 26.78 -0.36
CA SER A 264 17.46 26.35 -1.76
C SER A 264 16.01 26.25 -2.18
N LEU A 265 15.57 27.19 -3.03
CA LEU A 265 14.48 27.09 -4.01
C LEU A 265 13.38 26.05 -3.73
N THR A 266 12.84 26.04 -2.51
CA THR A 266 11.81 25.09 -2.11
C THR A 266 10.61 25.88 -1.67
N VAL A 267 9.66 26.02 -2.62
CA VAL A 267 8.30 26.47 -2.32
C VAL A 267 7.81 25.66 -1.12
N ASP A 268 7.28 26.32 -0.08
CA ASP A 268 6.72 25.63 1.08
C ASP A 268 5.60 24.69 0.60
N MET A 269 5.90 23.38 0.54
CA MET A 269 4.99 22.36 0.00
C MET A 269 3.94 21.92 1.03
N ARG A 270 4.03 22.36 2.29
CA ARG A 270 3.11 21.95 3.37
C ARG A 270 1.65 22.30 3.08
N PRO A 271 1.29 23.50 2.56
CA PRO A 271 -0.08 23.82 2.21
C PRO A 271 -0.63 22.93 1.09
N PHE A 272 0.20 22.63 0.07
CA PHE A 272 -0.19 21.78 -1.05
C PHE A 272 -0.41 20.33 -0.61
N LEU A 273 0.49 19.80 0.22
CA LEU A 273 0.39 18.42 0.69
C LEU A 273 -0.80 18.22 1.64
N VAL A 274 -1.01 19.14 2.58
CA VAL A 274 -2.18 19.10 3.50
C VAL A 274 -3.50 19.27 2.74
N ALA A 275 -3.57 20.19 1.78
CA ALA A 275 -4.75 20.35 0.93
C ALA A 275 -5.05 19.05 0.16
N THR A 276 -4.02 18.39 -0.35
CA THR A 276 -4.16 17.13 -1.07
C THR A 276 -4.54 15.98 -0.11
N THR A 277 -4.02 15.94 1.13
CA THR A 277 -4.39 14.97 2.16
C THR A 277 -5.87 15.03 2.51
N ILE A 278 -6.35 16.25 2.81
CA ILE A 278 -7.75 16.51 3.15
C ILE A 278 -8.65 16.19 1.96
N ALA A 279 -8.24 16.57 0.75
CA ALA A 279 -8.93 16.24 -0.48
C ALA A 279 -9.14 14.73 -0.67
N CYS A 280 -8.13 13.92 -0.34
CA CYS A 280 -8.20 12.46 -0.45
C CYS A 280 -9.04 11.82 0.64
N SER A 281 -8.99 12.33 1.88
CA SER A 281 -9.86 11.90 2.97
C SER A 281 -11.33 12.26 2.69
N VAL A 282 -11.60 13.44 2.14
CA VAL A 282 -12.94 13.88 1.75
C VAL A 282 -13.45 13.10 0.53
N ALA A 283 -12.61 12.81 -0.47
CA ALA A 283 -12.98 11.93 -1.57
C ALA A 283 -13.30 10.51 -1.07
N PHE A 284 -12.49 9.97 -0.15
CA PHE A 284 -12.77 8.69 0.50
C PHE A 284 -14.14 8.70 1.21
N LEU A 285 -14.49 9.76 1.95
CA LEU A 285 -15.80 9.89 2.61
C LEU A 285 -16.96 10.12 1.62
N ARG A 286 -16.73 10.89 0.54
CA ARG A 286 -17.71 11.14 -0.53
C ARG A 286 -18.14 9.84 -1.21
N PHE A 287 -17.24 8.89 -1.35
CA PHE A 287 -17.56 7.69 -2.10
C PHE A 287 -17.68 6.42 -1.25
N GLY A 288 -17.10 6.42 -0.04
CA GLY A 288 -17.24 5.37 0.98
C GLY A 288 -18.59 5.42 1.68
N GLY A 289 -19.69 5.29 0.93
CA GLY A 289 -21.03 5.00 1.44
C GLY A 289 -21.82 6.14 2.07
N LEU A 290 -21.20 7.21 2.59
CA LEU A 290 -21.94 8.33 3.20
C LEU A 290 -22.80 9.10 2.17
N ALA A 291 -22.33 9.22 0.93
CA ALA A 291 -23.12 9.80 -0.16
C ALA A 291 -24.29 8.92 -0.59
N GLY A 292 -24.20 7.59 -0.41
CA GLY A 292 -25.36 6.71 -0.58
C GLY A 292 -26.44 7.00 0.47
N LEU A 293 -26.00 7.29 1.70
CA LEU A 293 -26.86 7.57 2.85
C LEU A 293 -27.55 8.95 2.83
N LEU A 294 -26.98 9.92 2.10
CA LEU A 294 -27.45 11.31 2.02
C LEU A 294 -27.97 11.71 0.62
N SER A 295 -27.97 10.77 -0.33
CA SER A 295 -28.31 10.98 -1.75
C SER A 295 -29.71 11.53 -2.01
N SER A 296 -30.62 11.46 -1.04
CA SER A 296 -31.99 11.99 -1.14
C SER A 296 -32.18 13.38 -0.52
N SER A 297 -31.13 14.01 0.01
CA SER A 297 -31.24 15.29 0.72
C SER A 297 -30.60 16.46 -0.05
N PRO A 298 -31.11 17.69 0.08
CA PRO A 298 -30.47 18.91 -0.44
C PRO A 298 -29.06 19.13 0.11
N LEU A 299 -28.77 18.58 1.31
CA LEU A 299 -27.43 18.50 1.88
C LEU A 299 -26.51 17.61 1.02
N GLY A 300 -27.04 16.54 0.44
CA GLY A 300 -26.32 15.69 -0.53
C GLY A 300 -25.81 16.50 -1.72
N ASP A 301 -26.63 17.38 -2.30
CA ASP A 301 -26.24 18.25 -3.42
C ASP A 301 -25.27 19.36 -2.98
N PHE A 302 -25.44 19.89 -1.76
CA PHE A 302 -24.50 20.82 -1.15
C PHE A 302 -23.09 20.20 -0.96
N PHE A 303 -23.02 18.95 -0.49
CA PHE A 303 -21.77 18.18 -0.38
C PHE A 303 -21.21 17.68 -1.73
N GLN A 304 -22.00 17.76 -2.81
CA GLN A 304 -21.52 17.46 -4.17
C GLN A 304 -20.73 18.62 -4.80
N SER A 305 -20.81 19.84 -4.25
CA SER A 305 -20.07 20.99 -4.77
C SER A 305 -18.57 20.88 -4.51
N LYS A 306 -17.86 20.37 -5.52
CA LYS A 306 -16.42 20.09 -5.57
C LYS A 306 -15.50 21.32 -5.42
N TYR A 307 -16.01 22.52 -5.16
CA TYR A 307 -15.17 23.70 -4.92
C TYR A 307 -15.43 24.27 -3.53
N PHE A 308 -16.68 24.25 -3.07
CA PHE A 308 -17.06 24.78 -1.76
C PHE A 308 -16.42 24.01 -0.60
N LEU A 309 -16.42 22.68 -0.65
CA LEU A 309 -15.81 21.87 0.43
C LEU A 309 -14.29 21.99 0.47
N TRP A 310 -13.66 22.13 -0.70
CA TRP A 310 -12.21 22.23 -0.87
C TRP A 310 -11.68 23.53 -0.26
N THR A 311 -12.40 24.62 -0.45
CA THR A 311 -12.09 25.93 0.14
C THR A 311 -12.30 25.91 1.66
N ASN A 312 -13.39 25.33 2.15
CA ASN A 312 -13.71 25.36 3.59
C ASN A 312 -12.86 24.41 4.46
N ALA A 313 -12.47 23.23 3.96
CA ALA A 313 -11.62 22.32 4.72
C ALA A 313 -10.16 22.81 4.81
N GLY A 314 -9.66 23.45 3.74
CA GLY A 314 -8.38 24.15 3.77
C GLY A 314 -8.39 25.33 4.75
N LEU A 315 -9.48 26.11 4.79
CA LEU A 315 -9.65 27.20 5.75
C LEU A 315 -9.72 26.70 7.20
N LEU A 316 -10.52 25.68 7.49
CA LEU A 316 -10.64 25.13 8.85
C LEU A 316 -9.31 24.59 9.40
N TRP A 317 -8.47 23.98 8.54
CA TRP A 317 -7.15 23.54 8.98
C TRP A 317 -6.17 24.70 9.24
N ILE A 318 -6.16 25.72 8.36
CA ILE A 318 -5.34 26.94 8.52
C ILE A 318 -5.71 27.64 9.84
N PHE A 319 -6.99 27.70 10.19
CA PHE A 319 -7.46 28.42 11.37
C PHE A 319 -7.35 27.63 12.68
N PHE A 320 -7.58 26.31 12.69
CA PHE A 320 -7.67 25.55 13.95
C PHE A 320 -6.41 24.76 14.34
N TRP A 321 -5.67 24.21 13.38
CA TRP A 321 -4.64 23.21 13.69
C TRP A 321 -3.21 23.72 13.54
N LYS A 322 -2.97 24.64 12.60
CA LYS A 322 -1.67 25.30 12.43
C LYS A 322 -1.15 25.97 13.72
N PRO A 323 -1.97 26.72 14.49
CA PRO A 323 -1.47 27.39 15.71
C PRO A 323 -1.08 26.41 16.82
N ARG A 324 -1.78 25.27 16.94
CA ARG A 324 -1.57 24.28 18.02
C ARG A 324 -0.34 23.39 17.78
N LEU A 325 -0.06 23.04 16.53
CA LEU A 325 1.14 22.27 16.16
C LEU A 325 2.42 23.12 16.23
N ILE A 326 2.29 24.44 16.09
CA ILE A 326 3.38 25.41 16.27
C ILE A 326 3.62 25.74 17.77
N GLN A 327 2.73 25.35 18.68
CA GLN A 327 2.94 25.60 20.12
C GLN A 327 3.43 24.38 20.90
N ASN A 328 3.16 23.15 20.43
CA ASN A 328 3.48 21.91 21.15
C ASN A 328 4.33 20.94 20.31
N HIS A 329 5.52 21.37 19.88
CA HIS A 329 6.44 20.52 19.10
C HIS A 329 6.94 19.29 19.89
N ASP A 330 6.87 19.36 21.22
CA ASP A 330 7.47 18.38 22.14
C ASP A 330 6.50 17.27 22.59
N GLU A 331 5.26 17.25 22.11
CA GLU A 331 4.22 16.30 22.54
C GLU A 331 3.84 15.26 21.46
N PRO A 332 4.61 14.16 21.31
CA PRO A 332 4.36 13.13 20.29
C PRO A 332 3.00 12.41 20.42
N TRP A 333 2.34 12.44 21.59
CA TRP A 333 1.02 11.84 21.81
C TRP A 333 -0.13 12.61 21.14
N LEU A 334 0.00 13.92 20.93
CA LEU A 334 -1.00 14.72 20.19
C LEU A 334 -1.05 14.30 18.71
N MET A 335 0.09 13.86 18.17
CA MET A 335 0.18 13.25 16.85
C MET A 335 -0.44 11.87 16.82
N LEU A 336 -0.14 11.02 17.82
CA LEU A 336 -0.70 9.67 17.90
C LEU A 336 -2.24 9.71 17.97
N SER A 337 -2.83 10.66 18.70
CA SER A 337 -4.29 10.84 18.78
C SER A 337 -4.90 11.30 17.45
N THR A 338 -4.18 12.14 16.70
CA THR A 338 -4.59 12.60 15.35
C THR A 338 -4.57 11.44 14.35
N VAL A 339 -3.51 10.62 14.35
CA VAL A 339 -3.40 9.41 13.53
C VAL A 339 -4.47 8.39 13.92
N SER A 340 -4.67 8.18 15.22
CA SER A 340 -5.70 7.28 15.74
C SER A 340 -7.09 7.73 15.30
N SER A 341 -7.34 9.03 15.27
CA SER A 341 -8.61 9.60 14.81
C SER A 341 -8.82 9.41 13.31
N VAL A 342 -7.80 9.62 12.48
CA VAL A 342 -7.88 9.41 11.02
C VAL A 342 -8.06 7.92 10.68
N VAL A 343 -7.32 7.03 11.35
CA VAL A 343 -7.45 5.58 11.18
C VAL A 343 -8.81 5.10 11.70
N ALA A 344 -9.27 5.58 12.86
CA ALA A 344 -10.59 5.25 13.39
C ALA A 344 -11.71 5.71 12.45
N LEU A 345 -11.63 6.93 11.90
CA LEU A 345 -12.61 7.42 10.92
C LEU A 345 -12.60 6.60 9.62
N GLY A 346 -11.42 6.20 9.14
CA GLY A 346 -11.28 5.31 7.99
C GLY A 346 -11.87 3.92 8.22
N VAL A 347 -11.60 3.32 9.40
CA VAL A 347 -12.11 2.00 9.81
C VAL A 347 -13.63 2.03 10.06
N LEU A 348 -14.14 3.06 10.74
CA LEU A 348 -15.58 3.21 11.01
C LEU A 348 -16.38 3.48 9.74
N GLY A 349 -15.86 4.32 8.83
CA GLY A 349 -16.46 4.54 7.52
C GLY A 349 -16.55 3.26 6.69
N TRP A 350 -15.51 2.41 6.77
CA TRP A 350 -15.48 1.12 6.10
C TRP A 350 -16.44 0.08 6.69
N ILE A 351 -16.42 -0.12 8.02
CA ILE A 351 -17.31 -1.07 8.72
C ILE A 351 -18.77 -0.80 8.34
N ARG A 352 -19.16 0.48 8.33
CA ARG A 352 -20.51 0.93 7.98
C ARG A 352 -20.86 0.72 6.50
N CYS A 353 -19.90 0.80 5.59
CA CYS A 353 -20.11 0.47 4.18
C CYS A 353 -20.30 -1.03 3.95
N THR A 354 -19.52 -1.86 4.64
CA THR A 354 -19.59 -3.31 4.49
C THR A 354 -20.83 -3.91 5.16
N SER A 355 -21.38 -3.28 6.19
CA SER A 355 -22.64 -3.70 6.81
C SER A 355 -23.88 -3.37 5.97
N ILE A 356 -23.78 -2.41 5.04
CA ILE A 356 -24.88 -1.99 4.14
C ILE A 356 -24.85 -2.79 2.81
N ALA A 357 -23.73 -3.47 2.51
CA ALA A 357 -23.53 -4.21 1.26
C ALA A 357 -23.82 -5.72 1.34
N GLN A 358 -24.50 -6.21 2.38
CA GLN A 358 -25.10 -7.54 2.35
C GLN A 358 -26.57 -7.44 1.92
N PRO A 359 -27.03 -8.22 0.93
CA PRO A 359 -28.45 -8.36 0.63
C PRO A 359 -29.21 -9.00 1.79
#